data_AF-A0A1Q3ATM1-F1
#
_entry.id   AF-A0A1Q3ATM1-F1
#
_cell.length_a   1.000
_cell.length_b   1.000
_cell.length_c   1.000
_cell.angle_alpha   90.00
_cell.angle_beta   90.00
_cell.angle_gamma   90.00
#
_symmetry.space_group_name_H-M   'P 1'
#
loop_
_entity.id
_entity.type
_entity.pdbx_description
1 polymer ?
#
loop_
_entity_poly.entity_id
_entity_poly.type
_entity_poly.pdbx_seq_one_letter_code
_entity_poly.pdbx_strand_id
1 'polypeptide(L)'
;IEECNWITTIAGDDIVIKNFIMKHSMRLVMFNEFVQLKMLAVAETRFASIIVMLKRFKLIKHGLQAMVISHKGSCYRDDDLAKAQLVKEKVLNDLWWDKIEYMLSFTKSIYEMLTLCDTDMPTIHLVYDMWNSMIERVKKTIYRHEGKQDEEFSSFYYVVLQILVDRWNKSSTPLHCLAHSLNPR
;
A
#
# COMPACT_ATOMS: atom_id res chain seq x y z
N ILE A 1 15.98 -5.23 -8.94
CA ILE A 1 14.73 -4.56 -8.51
C ILE A 1 15.12 -3.30 -7.75
N GLU A 2 15.71 -2.32 -8.44
CA GLU A 2 16.15 -1.06 -7.80
C GLU A 2 15.00 -0.04 -7.80
N GLU A 3 14.22 -0.04 -8.87
CA GLU A 3 13.04 0.82 -9.11
C GLU A 3 11.94 0.67 -8.06
N CYS A 4 11.89 -0.44 -7.31
CA CYS A 4 10.90 -0.65 -6.23
C CYS A 4 11.47 -0.39 -4.82
N ASN A 5 12.74 0.01 -4.66
CA ASN A 5 13.36 0.17 -3.34
C ASN A 5 12.61 1.16 -2.45
N TRP A 6 12.06 2.22 -3.05
CA TRP A 6 11.29 3.23 -2.33
C TRP A 6 10.02 2.65 -1.67
N ILE A 7 9.46 1.57 -2.22
CA ILE A 7 8.30 0.85 -1.66
C ILE A 7 8.71 0.17 -0.35
N THR A 8 9.86 -0.50 -0.35
CA THR A 8 10.44 -1.14 0.84
C THR A 8 10.76 -0.11 1.92
N THR A 9 11.28 1.06 1.53
CA THR A 9 11.52 2.17 2.47
C THR A 9 10.23 2.64 3.13
N ILE A 10 9.15 2.84 2.36
CA ILE A 10 7.84 3.24 2.91
C ILE A 10 7.30 2.19 3.88
N ALA A 11 7.38 0.92 3.53
CA ALA A 11 6.93 -0.16 4.41
C ALA A 11 7.74 -0.20 5.72
N GLY A 12 9.06 0.01 5.65
CA GLY A 12 9.92 0.13 6.83
C GLY A 12 9.58 1.33 7.70
N ASP A 13 9.36 2.49 7.07
CA ASP A 13 8.97 3.74 7.76
C ASP A 13 7.65 3.57 8.54
N ASP A 14 6.63 2.97 7.91
CA ASP A 14 5.33 2.67 8.53
C ASP A 14 5.50 1.80 9.79
N ILE A 15 6.33 0.74 9.70
CA ILE A 15 6.62 -0.14 10.83
C ILE A 15 7.33 0.61 11.96
N VAL A 16 8.29 1.49 11.64
CA VAL A 16 9.01 2.30 12.64
C VAL A 16 8.04 3.23 13.36
N ILE A 17 7.19 3.96 12.63
CA ILE A 17 6.21 4.88 13.21
C ILE A 17 5.19 4.12 14.07
N LYS A 18 4.67 3.00 13.57
CA LYS A 18 3.75 2.13 14.33
C LYS A 18 4.38 1.67 15.64
N ASN A 19 5.60 1.13 15.58
CA ASN A 19 6.30 0.65 16.76
C ASN A 19 6.62 1.77 17.75
N PHE A 20 6.96 2.97 17.25
CA PHE A 20 7.20 4.13 18.08
C PHE A 20 5.97 4.51 18.91
N ILE A 21 4.77 4.43 18.33
CA ILE A 21 3.50 4.78 18.98
C ILE A 21 2.99 3.65 19.88
N MET A 22 2.96 2.41 19.37
CA MET A 22 2.29 1.29 20.03
C MET A 22 3.07 0.68 21.20
N LYS A 23 4.41 0.80 21.22
CA LYS A 23 5.24 0.16 22.27
C LYS A 23 5.19 0.88 23.62
N HIS A 24 4.91 2.18 23.63
CA HIS A 24 4.90 2.99 24.86
C HIS A 24 3.48 3.39 25.24
N SER A 25 3.03 2.97 26.43
CA SER A 25 1.66 3.16 26.93
C SER A 25 1.22 4.62 26.89
N MET A 26 2.09 5.55 27.31
CA MET A 26 1.81 6.99 27.27
C MET A 26 1.54 7.51 25.84
N ARG A 27 2.32 7.05 24.86
CA ARG A 27 2.16 7.48 23.45
C ARG A 27 0.90 6.89 22.82
N LEU A 28 0.55 5.67 23.22
CA LEU A 28 -0.70 5.04 22.82
C LEU A 28 -1.92 5.76 23.40
N VAL A 29 -1.87 6.21 24.66
CA VAL A 29 -2.94 7.01 25.26
C VAL A 29 -3.10 8.32 24.50
N MET A 30 -2.00 9.05 24.24
CA MET A 30 -2.03 10.26 23.42
C MET A 30 -2.59 10.00 22.02
N PHE A 31 -2.15 8.93 21.36
CA PHE A 31 -2.68 8.55 20.04
C PHE A 31 -4.20 8.38 20.06
N ASN A 32 -4.75 7.70 21.06
CA ASN A 32 -6.19 7.47 21.19
C ASN A 32 -6.99 8.77 21.46
N GLU A 33 -6.36 9.86 21.93
CA GLU A 33 -7.01 11.17 22.07
C GLU A 33 -7.24 11.84 20.70
N PHE A 34 -6.32 11.64 19.75
CA PHE A 34 -6.38 12.29 18.43
C PHE A 34 -6.92 11.37 17.32
N VAL A 35 -6.87 10.06 17.50
CA VAL A 35 -7.21 9.07 16.49
C VAL A 35 -8.20 8.05 17.04
N GLN A 36 -9.40 8.02 16.47
CA GLN A 36 -10.45 7.05 16.85
C GLN A 36 -10.18 5.65 16.29
N LEU A 37 -9.42 5.56 15.21
CA LEU A 37 -9.11 4.31 14.52
C LEU A 37 -7.80 3.71 15.03
N LYS A 38 -7.86 2.48 15.55
CA LYS A 38 -6.64 1.74 15.89
C LYS A 38 -5.77 1.51 14.65
N MET A 39 -4.45 1.63 14.81
CA MET A 39 -3.50 1.12 13.83
C MET A 39 -3.67 -0.39 13.65
N LEU A 40 -3.51 -0.87 12.42
CA LEU A 40 -3.56 -2.30 12.16
C LEU A 40 -2.19 -2.93 12.37
N ALA A 41 -2.16 -4.04 13.09
CA ALA A 41 -1.05 -4.97 13.11
C ALA A 41 -1.48 -6.22 12.35
N VAL A 42 -1.25 -6.21 11.03
CA VAL A 42 -1.53 -7.38 10.19
C VAL A 42 -0.29 -8.26 10.20
N ALA A 43 -0.45 -9.55 10.48
CA ALA A 43 0.64 -10.50 10.34
C ALA A 43 1.11 -10.54 8.87
N GLU A 44 2.43 -10.58 8.64
CA GLU A 44 3.02 -10.60 7.29
C GLU A 44 2.54 -11.79 6.44
N THR A 45 2.00 -12.83 7.08
CA THR A 45 1.50 -14.07 6.48
C THR A 45 0.22 -13.92 5.64
N ARG A 46 -0.43 -12.75 5.65
CA ARG A 46 -1.64 -12.49 4.86
C ARG A 46 -1.34 -11.65 3.64
N PHE A 47 -1.94 -12.05 2.51
CA PHE A 47 -1.86 -11.35 1.23
C PHE A 47 -2.13 -9.85 1.40
N ALA A 48 -1.32 -9.00 0.74
CA ALA A 48 -1.45 -7.54 0.75
C ALA A 48 -1.44 -6.86 2.13
N SER A 49 -0.84 -7.46 3.16
CA SER A 49 -0.72 -6.89 4.52
C SER A 49 -0.19 -5.46 4.53
N ILE A 50 0.88 -5.16 3.77
CA ILE A 50 1.46 -3.81 3.63
C ILE A 50 0.42 -2.82 3.07
N ILE A 51 -0.29 -3.19 2.00
CA ILE A 51 -1.31 -2.32 1.39
C ILE A 51 -2.45 -2.04 2.37
N VAL A 52 -2.90 -3.05 3.11
CA VAL A 52 -3.96 -2.90 4.12
C VAL A 52 -3.50 -2.00 5.26
N MET A 53 -2.27 -2.16 5.74
CA MET A 53 -1.68 -1.31 6.78
C MET A 53 -1.56 0.14 6.29
N LEU A 54 -1.03 0.38 5.10
CA LEU A 54 -0.90 1.72 4.52
C LEU A 54 -2.26 2.39 4.26
N LYS A 55 -3.27 1.64 3.80
CA LYS A 55 -4.65 2.14 3.67
C LYS A 55 -5.17 2.63 5.03
N ARG A 56 -4.94 1.88 6.10
CA ARG A 56 -5.31 2.31 7.46
C ARG A 56 -4.51 3.52 7.89
N PHE A 57 -3.22 3.52 7.64
CA PHE A 57 -2.29 4.57 8.04
C PHE A 57 -2.67 5.92 7.40
N LYS A 58 -3.10 5.91 6.13
CA LYS A 58 -3.64 7.09 5.46
C LYS A 58 -4.89 7.66 6.14
N LEU A 59 -5.83 6.80 6.57
CA LEU A 59 -7.05 7.25 7.24
C LEU A 59 -6.79 7.99 8.56
N ILE A 60 -5.64 7.74 9.19
CA ILE A 60 -5.26 8.35 10.46
C ILE A 60 -4.23 9.49 10.31
N LYS A 61 -3.87 9.88 9.07
CA LYS A 61 -2.89 10.95 8.77
C LYS A 61 -3.14 12.21 9.60
N HIS A 62 -4.35 12.76 9.54
CA HIS A 62 -4.65 14.03 10.21
C HIS A 62 -4.55 13.96 11.74
N GLY A 63 -5.02 12.86 12.35
CA GLY A 63 -4.89 12.69 13.80
C GLY A 63 -3.44 12.45 14.23
N LEU A 64 -2.63 11.77 13.42
CA LEU A 64 -1.20 11.66 13.64
C LEU A 64 -0.48 13.01 13.57
N GLN A 65 -0.78 13.82 12.56
CA GLN A 65 -0.22 15.17 12.42
C GLN A 65 -0.61 16.05 13.63
N ALA A 66 -1.88 16.05 14.02
CA ALA A 66 -2.36 16.79 15.19
C ALA A 66 -1.65 16.35 16.48
N MET A 67 -1.50 15.04 16.69
CA MET A 67 -0.79 14.48 17.85
C MET A 67 0.66 14.98 17.92
N VAL A 68 1.39 14.92 16.81
CA VAL A 68 2.81 15.31 16.72
C VAL A 68 3.03 16.82 16.86
N ILE A 69 2.05 17.64 16.46
CA ILE A 69 2.06 19.10 16.60
C ILE A 69 1.68 19.53 18.02
N SER A 70 0.88 18.72 18.73
CA SER A 70 0.36 19.08 20.06
C SER A 70 1.47 19.35 21.09
N HIS A 71 1.16 20.15 22.12
CA HIS A 71 2.05 20.39 23.26
C HIS A 71 2.48 19.08 23.94
N LYS A 72 1.59 18.08 23.99
CA LYS A 72 1.86 16.73 24.51
C LYS A 72 2.88 15.95 23.66
N GLY A 73 3.02 16.27 22.37
CA GLY A 73 4.10 15.75 21.53
C GLY A 73 5.49 16.19 22.01
N SER A 74 5.58 17.28 22.78
CA SER A 74 6.83 17.70 23.42
C SER A 74 7.22 16.82 24.61
N CYS A 75 6.33 15.93 25.07
CA CYS A 75 6.59 14.99 26.16
C CYS A 75 7.31 13.71 25.69
N TYR A 76 7.63 13.56 24.40
CA TYR A 76 8.46 12.44 23.91
C TYR A 76 9.94 12.52 24.38
N ARG A 77 10.31 13.59 25.10
CA ARG A 77 11.69 13.92 25.47
C ARG A 77 12.38 12.88 26.36
N ASP A 78 11.64 12.04 27.06
CA ASP A 78 12.21 11.26 28.16
C ASP A 78 12.86 9.92 27.76
N ASP A 79 12.56 9.35 26.58
CA ASP A 79 13.05 8.01 26.21
C ASP A 79 13.90 7.93 24.92
N ASP A 80 13.60 8.72 23.87
CA ASP A 80 14.34 8.68 22.59
C ASP A 80 14.04 9.91 21.70
N LEU A 81 14.69 11.03 22.01
CA LEU A 81 14.55 12.31 21.29
C LEU A 81 14.81 12.20 19.78
N ALA A 82 15.82 11.42 19.39
CA ALA A 82 16.22 11.28 18.00
C ALA A 82 15.14 10.56 17.18
N LYS A 83 14.60 9.45 17.70
CA LYS A 83 13.50 8.74 17.03
C LYS A 83 12.22 9.57 17.00
N ALA A 84 11.91 10.30 18.07
CA ALA A 84 10.74 11.17 18.12
C ALA A 84 10.81 12.27 17.06
N GLN A 85 11.98 12.89 16.89
CA GLN A 85 12.19 13.91 15.87
C GLN A 85 12.06 13.35 14.45
N LEU A 86 12.66 12.16 14.19
CA LEU A 86 12.55 11.50 12.89
C LEU A 86 11.10 11.16 12.54
N VAL A 87 10.34 10.59 13.49
CA VAL A 87 8.91 10.30 13.30
C VAL A 87 8.13 11.60 13.03
N LYS A 88 8.44 12.67 13.76
CA LYS A 88 7.80 13.97 13.59
C LYS A 88 8.05 14.55 12.20
N GLU A 89 9.30 14.61 11.76
CA GLU A 89 9.68 15.09 10.43
C GLU A 89 8.99 14.28 9.33
N LYS A 90 8.92 12.96 9.50
CA LYS A 90 8.29 12.07 8.53
C LYS A 90 6.78 12.25 8.43
N VAL A 91 6.07 12.29 9.56
CA VAL A 91 4.61 12.46 9.61
C VAL A 91 4.18 13.84 9.07
N LEU A 92 5.05 14.85 9.17
CA LEU A 92 4.80 16.19 8.64
C LEU A 92 5.28 16.38 7.20
N ASN A 93 5.91 15.37 6.59
CA ASN A 93 6.42 15.45 5.22
C ASN A 93 5.33 15.08 4.20
N ASP A 94 4.76 16.08 3.53
CA ASP A 94 3.71 15.84 2.52
C ASP A 94 4.20 15.04 1.30
N LEU A 95 5.44 15.25 0.85
CA LEU A 95 6.01 14.45 -0.26
C LEU A 95 6.11 12.97 0.10
N TRP A 96 6.32 12.64 1.38
CA TRP A 96 6.31 11.24 1.82
C TRP A 96 4.89 10.66 1.79
N TRP A 97 3.88 11.42 2.20
CA TRP A 97 2.48 11.02 2.07
C TRP A 97 2.04 10.86 0.61
N ASP A 98 2.51 11.72 -0.29
CA ASP A 98 2.24 11.61 -1.72
C ASP A 98 2.80 10.31 -2.30
N LYS A 99 3.95 9.83 -1.81
CA LYS A 99 4.47 8.51 -2.21
C LYS A 99 3.60 7.36 -1.71
N ILE A 100 3.02 7.47 -0.50
CA ILE A 100 2.05 6.47 0.00
C ILE A 100 0.77 6.50 -0.85
N GLU A 101 0.26 7.70 -1.15
CA GLU A 101 -0.88 7.91 -2.04
C GLU A 101 -0.64 7.25 -3.41
N TYR A 102 0.53 7.52 -3.99
CA TYR A 102 0.94 6.93 -5.27
C TYR A 102 0.99 5.39 -5.19
N MET A 103 1.66 4.84 -4.18
CA MET A 103 1.72 3.38 -3.97
C MET A 103 0.32 2.76 -3.88
N LEU A 104 -0.57 3.35 -3.08
CA LEU A 104 -1.94 2.87 -2.92
C LEU A 104 -2.74 3.00 -4.23
N SER A 105 -2.47 4.03 -5.03
CA SER A 105 -3.21 4.29 -6.27
C SER A 105 -2.98 3.20 -7.31
N PHE A 106 -1.72 2.85 -7.63
CA PHE A 106 -1.46 1.85 -8.67
C PHE A 106 -1.68 0.42 -8.17
N THR A 107 -1.51 0.16 -6.86
CA THR A 107 -1.79 -1.17 -6.29
C THR A 107 -3.27 -1.44 -6.08
N LYS A 108 -4.14 -0.42 -6.24
CA LYS A 108 -5.58 -0.55 -6.05
C LYS A 108 -6.20 -1.64 -6.91
N SER A 109 -5.94 -1.62 -8.22
CA SER A 109 -6.51 -2.60 -9.16
C SER A 109 -5.99 -4.02 -8.92
N ILE A 110 -4.73 -4.15 -8.51
CA ILE A 110 -4.12 -5.43 -8.09
C ILE A 110 -4.89 -5.99 -6.89
N TYR A 111 -5.07 -5.16 -5.85
CA TYR A 111 -5.78 -5.54 -4.63
C TYR A 111 -7.24 -5.92 -4.89
N GLU A 112 -7.95 -5.14 -5.72
CA GLU A 112 -9.34 -5.40 -6.09
C GLU A 112 -9.50 -6.73 -6.83
N MET A 113 -8.63 -7.00 -7.81
CA MET A 113 -8.65 -8.28 -8.54
C MET A 113 -8.46 -9.46 -7.58
N LEU A 114 -7.46 -9.38 -6.70
CA LEU A 114 -7.14 -10.47 -5.79
C LEU A 114 -8.24 -10.70 -4.75
N THR A 115 -8.87 -9.62 -4.29
CA THR A 115 -10.02 -9.71 -3.38
C THR A 115 -11.20 -10.40 -4.05
N LEU A 116 -11.45 -10.14 -5.33
CA LEU A 116 -12.52 -10.81 -6.08
C LEU A 116 -12.23 -12.29 -6.31
N CYS A 117 -10.99 -12.65 -6.64
CA CYS A 117 -10.57 -14.04 -6.80
C CYS A 117 -10.64 -14.85 -5.49
N ASP A 118 -10.50 -14.20 -4.34
CA ASP A 118 -10.61 -14.82 -3.02
C ASP A 118 -12.06 -14.98 -2.53
N THR A 119 -13.06 -14.49 -3.27
CA THR A 119 -14.48 -14.67 -2.89
C THR A 119 -15.02 -16.02 -3.34
N ASP A 120 -16.07 -16.52 -2.68
CA ASP A 120 -16.78 -17.76 -3.07
C ASP A 120 -17.57 -17.64 -4.39
N MET A 121 -17.47 -16.50 -5.08
CA MET A 121 -18.11 -16.28 -6.36
C MET A 121 -17.39 -17.07 -7.47
N PRO A 122 -18.11 -17.61 -8.46
CA PRO A 122 -17.48 -18.31 -9.57
C PRO A 122 -16.74 -17.32 -10.48
N THR A 123 -15.51 -16.97 -10.14
CA THR A 123 -14.73 -15.93 -10.84
C THR A 123 -13.72 -16.49 -11.83
N ILE A 124 -13.49 -17.81 -11.86
CA ILE A 124 -12.48 -18.49 -12.70
C ILE A 124 -12.61 -18.08 -14.18
N HIS A 125 -13.83 -17.96 -14.69
CA HIS A 125 -14.09 -17.57 -16.09
C HIS A 125 -13.75 -16.10 -16.40
N LEU A 126 -13.69 -15.24 -15.38
CA LEU A 126 -13.39 -13.80 -15.49
C LEU A 126 -11.92 -13.47 -15.25
N VAL A 127 -11.10 -14.41 -14.79
CA VAL A 127 -9.72 -14.14 -14.34
C VAL A 127 -8.88 -13.48 -15.43
N TYR A 128 -9.05 -13.86 -16.71
CA TYR A 128 -8.36 -13.25 -17.84
C TYR A 128 -8.77 -11.78 -18.06
N ASP A 129 -10.08 -11.50 -18.08
CA ASP A 129 -10.59 -10.14 -18.28
C ASP A 129 -10.22 -9.24 -17.10
N MET A 130 -10.30 -9.78 -15.88
CA MET A 130 -9.87 -9.09 -14.66
C MET A 130 -8.36 -8.79 -14.68
N TRP A 131 -7.54 -9.72 -15.16
CA TRP A 131 -6.09 -9.55 -15.30
C TRP A 131 -5.74 -8.44 -16.30
N ASN A 132 -6.30 -8.50 -17.50
CA ASN A 132 -6.08 -7.50 -18.54
C ASN A 132 -6.51 -6.10 -18.08
N SER A 133 -7.71 -6.01 -17.53
CA SER A 133 -8.24 -4.75 -16.98
C SER A 133 -7.40 -4.23 -15.80
N MET A 134 -6.88 -5.14 -14.95
CA MET A 134 -5.99 -4.78 -13.85
C MET A 134 -4.68 -4.18 -14.38
N ILE A 135 -4.01 -4.82 -15.36
CA ILE A 135 -2.77 -4.32 -15.97
C ILE A 135 -2.99 -2.94 -16.60
N GLU A 136 -4.07 -2.76 -17.37
CA GLU A 136 -4.40 -1.47 -17.98
C GLU A 136 -4.57 -0.37 -16.93
N ARG A 137 -5.28 -0.65 -15.83
CA ARG A 137 -5.47 0.32 -14.73
C ARG A 137 -4.15 0.63 -14.01
N VAL A 138 -3.28 -0.36 -13.82
CA VAL A 138 -1.92 -0.15 -13.27
C VAL A 138 -1.13 0.77 -14.19
N LYS A 139 -1.07 0.48 -15.49
CA LYS A 139 -0.37 1.29 -16.50
C LYS A 139 -0.85 2.73 -16.47
N LYS A 140 -2.16 2.94 -16.61
CA LYS A 140 -2.78 4.28 -16.62
C LYS A 140 -2.45 5.09 -15.37
N THR A 141 -2.45 4.44 -14.21
CA THR A 141 -2.14 5.13 -12.94
C THR A 141 -0.67 5.54 -12.86
N ILE A 142 0.25 4.65 -13.26
CA ILE A 142 1.69 4.94 -13.29
C ILE A 142 2.01 6.04 -14.30
N TYR A 143 1.47 5.93 -15.53
CA TYR A 143 1.76 6.88 -16.60
C TYR A 143 1.24 8.28 -16.27
N ARG A 144 0.03 8.35 -15.69
CA ARG A 144 -0.51 9.62 -15.20
C ARG A 144 0.38 10.27 -14.13
N HIS A 145 0.95 9.46 -13.22
CA HIS A 145 1.85 9.97 -12.19
C HIS A 145 3.21 10.40 -12.77
N GLU A 146 3.73 9.68 -13.77
CA GLU A 146 4.98 10.03 -14.46
C GLU A 146 4.83 11.14 -15.52
N GLY A 147 3.60 11.55 -15.83
CA GLY A 147 3.32 12.54 -16.88
C GLY A 147 3.55 12.02 -18.30
N LYS A 148 3.40 10.70 -18.51
CA LYS A 148 3.71 10.01 -19.77
C LYS A 148 2.47 9.72 -20.63
N GLN A 149 2.66 9.76 -21.94
CA GLN A 149 1.72 9.27 -22.95
C GLN A 149 1.79 7.75 -23.08
N ASP A 150 0.75 7.12 -23.63
CA ASP A 150 0.60 5.67 -23.66
C ASP A 150 1.70 4.93 -24.46
N GLU A 151 2.33 5.62 -25.41
CA GLU A 151 3.43 5.10 -26.25
C GLU A 151 4.82 5.26 -25.61
N GLU A 152 4.94 6.09 -24.57
CA GLU A 152 6.23 6.37 -23.94
C GLU A 152 6.71 5.21 -23.06
N PHE A 153 8.02 5.01 -23.01
CA PHE A 153 8.60 3.98 -22.15
C PHE A 153 8.64 4.43 -20.67
N SER A 154 8.21 3.54 -19.78
CA SER A 154 8.36 3.70 -18.33
C SER A 154 9.16 2.54 -17.73
N SER A 155 10.33 2.85 -17.17
CA SER A 155 11.18 1.85 -16.50
C SER A 155 10.46 1.24 -15.30
N PHE A 156 9.79 2.07 -14.49
CA PHE A 156 9.03 1.60 -13.34
C PHE A 156 7.85 0.71 -13.75
N TYR A 157 7.02 1.13 -14.71
CA TYR A 157 5.94 0.29 -15.21
C TYR A 157 6.46 -1.02 -15.79
N TYR A 158 7.58 -0.99 -16.52
CA TYR A 158 8.19 -2.20 -17.06
C TYR A 158 8.55 -3.20 -15.95
N VAL A 159 9.19 -2.74 -14.86
CA VAL A 159 9.49 -3.60 -13.71
C VAL A 159 8.21 -4.15 -13.07
N VAL A 160 7.18 -3.31 -12.87
CA VAL A 160 5.89 -3.73 -12.31
C VAL A 160 5.22 -4.78 -13.20
N LEU A 161 5.22 -4.56 -14.52
CA LEU A 161 4.65 -5.47 -15.50
C LEU A 161 5.37 -6.82 -15.49
N GLN A 162 6.71 -6.83 -15.41
CA GLN A 162 7.48 -8.08 -15.30
C GLN A 162 7.09 -8.86 -14.05
N ILE A 163 6.97 -8.19 -12.88
CA ILE A 163 6.53 -8.85 -11.64
C ILE A 163 5.13 -9.45 -11.80
N LEU A 164 4.20 -8.72 -12.43
CA LEU A 164 2.85 -9.21 -12.69
C LEU A 164 2.88 -10.42 -13.62
N VAL A 165 3.57 -10.34 -14.76
CA VAL A 165 3.67 -11.43 -15.74
C VAL A 165 4.34 -12.67 -15.13
N ASP A 166 5.42 -12.51 -14.37
CA ASP A 166 6.08 -13.60 -13.66
C ASP A 166 5.15 -14.29 -12.67
N ARG A 167 4.31 -13.51 -11.99
CA ARG A 167 3.29 -14.05 -11.08
C ARG A 167 2.21 -14.80 -11.84
N TRP A 168 1.73 -14.24 -12.96
CA TRP A 168 0.74 -14.88 -13.82
C TRP A 168 1.24 -16.21 -14.38
N ASN A 169 2.46 -16.26 -14.89
CA ASN A 169 3.05 -17.48 -15.46
C ASN A 169 3.16 -18.61 -14.43
N LYS A 170 3.33 -18.28 -13.14
CA LYS A 170 3.35 -19.27 -12.05
C LYS A 170 1.95 -19.74 -11.60
N SER A 171 0.91 -18.96 -11.85
CA SER A 171 -0.45 -19.20 -11.34
C SER A 171 -1.48 -19.53 -12.42
N SER A 172 -1.16 -19.28 -13.70
CA SER A 172 -2.02 -19.64 -14.83
C SER A 172 -2.01 -21.16 -15.01
N THR A 173 -3.20 -21.72 -15.23
CA THR A 173 -3.40 -23.16 -15.44
C THR A 173 -4.31 -23.35 -16.64
N PRO A 174 -4.25 -24.49 -17.35
CA PRO A 174 -5.17 -24.78 -18.47
C PRO A 174 -6.66 -24.67 -18.08
N LEU A 175 -6.99 -24.85 -16.80
CA LEU A 175 -8.34 -24.70 -16.27
C LEU A 175 -8.87 -23.27 -16.44
N HIS A 176 -8.04 -22.26 -16.22
CA HIS A 176 -8.42 -20.86 -16.45
C HIS A 176 -8.77 -20.62 -17.93
N CYS A 177 -7.98 -21.17 -18.86
CA CYS A 177 -8.25 -21.06 -20.30
C CYS A 177 -9.58 -21.72 -20.67
N LEU A 178 -9.82 -22.92 -20.14
CA LEU A 178 -11.03 -23.69 -20.41
C LEU A 178 -12.27 -22.96 -19.88
N ALA A 179 -12.24 -22.48 -18.64
CA ALA A 179 -13.35 -21.75 -18.03
C ALA A 179 -13.69 -20.47 -18.80
N HIS A 180 -12.67 -19.72 -19.24
CA HIS A 180 -12.88 -18.53 -20.07
C HIS A 180 -13.50 -18.89 -21.43
N SER A 181 -13.00 -19.95 -22.09
CA SER A 181 -13.51 -20.38 -23.40
C SER A 181 -14.95 -20.91 -23.35
N LEU A 182 -15.35 -21.47 -22.22
CA LEU A 182 -16.69 -22.00 -21.97
C LEU A 182 -17.67 -20.93 -21.44
N ASN A 183 -17.21 -19.69 -21.25
CA ASN A 183 -18.09 -18.59 -20.84
C ASN A 183 -18.97 -18.15 -22.04
N PRO A 184 -20.30 -18.29 -21.99
CA PRO A 184 -21.17 -17.80 -23.05
C PRO A 184 -21.06 -16.27 -23.12
N ARG A 185 -20.96 -15.75 -24.35
CA ARG A 185 -20.88 -14.31 -24.62
C ARG A 185 -22.23 -13.62 -24.53
#